data_AF-A0A8S3IL52-F1
#
_entry.id   AF-A0A8S3IL52-F1
#
_cell.length_a   1.000
_cell.length_b   1.000
_cell.length_c   1.000
_cell.angle_alpha   90.00
_cell.angle_beta   90.00
_cell.angle_gamma   90.00
#
_symmetry.space_group_name_H-M   'P 1'
#
loop_
_entity.id
_entity.type
_entity.pdbx_description
1 polymer ?
#
loop_
_entity_poly.entity_id
_entity_poly.type
_entity_poly.pdbx_seq_one_letter_code
_entity_poly.pdbx_strand_id
1 'polypeptide(L)'
;HVGELKQFQGDSCCWVCTPCNETSIVVDSQEHERCELCPIGYWPTANRTACYKLKETYIELLSIQALVPICLSIVGNILTLFIVILFYKKRETPVVKASGKELCFIMLAGIHLCYLMTFPILLKPRILNCVVQRLGIGLGFSMMYAALLTKTNRIARIFESTKKQ
;
A
#
# COMPACT_ATOMS: atom_id res chain seq x y z
N HIS A 1 17.99 -31.55 22.83
CA HIS A 1 17.24 -32.11 21.68
C HIS A 1 17.63 -31.39 20.40
N VAL A 2 17.09 -31.79 19.23
CA VAL A 2 17.34 -31.07 17.96
C VAL A 2 16.80 -29.64 18.10
N GLY A 3 17.64 -28.62 17.87
CA GLY A 3 17.26 -27.21 17.97
C GLY A 3 17.34 -26.58 19.37
N GLU A 4 18.02 -27.25 20.31
CA GLU A 4 18.30 -26.72 21.65
C GLU A 4 19.81 -26.61 21.87
N LEU A 5 20.21 -25.65 22.70
CA LEU A 5 21.60 -25.39 23.05
C LEU A 5 21.92 -26.01 24.42
N LYS A 6 23.07 -26.69 24.51
CA LYS A 6 23.57 -27.20 25.79
C LYS A 6 24.18 -26.06 26.62
N GLN A 7 23.62 -25.82 27.80
CA GLN A 7 24.07 -24.82 28.75
C GLN A 7 24.59 -25.50 30.02
N PHE A 8 25.89 -25.38 30.30
CA PHE A 8 26.52 -25.99 31.48
C PHE A 8 26.17 -25.22 32.76
N GLN A 9 25.77 -25.93 33.81
CA GLN A 9 25.47 -25.35 35.13
C GLN A 9 26.61 -25.67 36.11
N GLY A 10 27.60 -24.79 36.19
CA GLY A 10 28.69 -24.87 37.17
C GLY A 10 29.75 -25.92 36.84
N ASP A 11 29.42 -27.21 36.98
CA ASP A 11 30.33 -28.33 36.71
C ASP A 11 30.30 -28.75 35.25
N SER A 12 31.47 -29.11 34.70
CA SER A 12 31.67 -29.47 33.27
C SER A 12 30.88 -30.71 32.83
N CYS A 13 30.30 -31.46 33.78
CA CYS A 13 29.58 -32.70 33.52
C CYS A 13 28.06 -32.54 33.48
N CYS A 14 27.51 -31.40 33.91
CA CYS A 14 26.07 -31.18 33.98
C CYS A 14 25.63 -30.06 33.03
N TRP A 15 24.83 -30.41 32.02
CA TRP A 15 24.25 -29.46 31.09
C TRP A 15 22.73 -29.54 31.09
N VAL A 16 22.10 -28.38 30.93
CA VAL A 16 20.67 -28.24 30.69
C VAL A 16 20.48 -27.85 29.22
N CYS A 17 19.46 -28.42 28.58
CA CYS A 17 19.10 -28.02 27.23
C CYS A 17 18.15 -26.82 27.31
N THR A 18 18.58 -25.68 26.77
CA THR A 18 17.78 -24.46 26.71
C THR A 18 17.39 -24.20 25.25
N PRO A 19 16.11 -23.98 24.92
CA PRO A 19 15.70 -23.65 23.57
C PRO A 19 16.20 -22.26 23.16
N CYS A 20 16.67 -22.13 21.92
CA CYS A 20 16.98 -20.83 21.32
C CYS A 20 15.70 -20.01 21.07
N ASN A 21 15.85 -18.69 20.91
CA ASN A 21 14.77 -17.78 20.54
C ASN A 21 14.08 -18.23 19.24
N GLU A 22 12.81 -17.87 19.05
CA GLU A 22 11.98 -18.34 17.93
C GLU A 22 12.53 -17.95 16.55
N THR A 23 13.40 -16.94 16.50
CA THR A 23 14.02 -16.39 15.28
C THR A 23 15.47 -16.81 15.09
N SER A 24 16.02 -17.65 15.97
CA SER A 24 17.42 -18.12 15.91
C SER A 24 17.54 -19.63 15.63
N ILE A 25 18.69 -19.98 15.08
CA ILE A 25 19.12 -21.36 14.81
C ILE A 25 20.26 -21.74 15.74
N VAL A 26 20.41 -23.04 15.99
CA VAL A 26 21.60 -23.60 16.65
C VAL A 26 22.67 -23.81 15.58
N VAL A 27 23.80 -23.15 15.76
CA VAL A 27 25.00 -23.33 14.93
C VAL A 27 26.01 -24.12 15.74
N ASP A 28 26.43 -25.26 15.18
CA ASP A 28 27.52 -26.06 15.72
C ASP A 28 28.85 -25.42 15.27
N SER A 29 29.47 -24.65 16.17
CA SER A 29 30.78 -24.06 15.92
C SER A 29 31.85 -24.93 16.60
N GLN A 30 33.06 -24.99 16.03
CA GLN A 30 34.14 -25.91 16.44
C GLN A 30 34.50 -25.89 17.94
N GLU A 31 34.10 -24.85 18.67
CA GLU A 31 34.34 -24.73 20.10
C GLU A 31 33.07 -24.93 20.95
N HIS A 32 31.88 -24.46 20.52
CA HIS A 32 30.62 -24.56 21.28
C HIS A 32 29.38 -24.43 20.37
N GLU A 33 28.27 -25.08 20.74
CA GLU A 33 26.94 -24.81 20.17
C GLU A 33 26.53 -23.36 20.56
N ARG A 34 26.09 -22.54 19.59
CA ARG A 34 25.61 -21.16 19.83
C ARG A 34 24.30 -20.89 19.10
N CYS A 35 23.45 -20.05 19.68
CA CYS A 35 22.25 -19.56 18.99
C CYS A 35 22.61 -18.35 18.12
N GLU A 36 22.32 -18.39 16.83
CA GLU A 36 22.52 -17.29 15.89
C GLU A 36 21.18 -16.86 15.29
N LEU A 37 20.92 -15.55 15.20
CA LEU A 37 19.70 -15.05 14.55
C LEU A 37 19.77 -15.25 13.03
N CYS A 38 18.65 -15.65 12.42
CA CYS A 38 18.56 -15.67 10.97
C CYS A 38 18.67 -14.25 10.40
N PRO A 39 19.32 -14.08 9.22
CA PRO A 39 19.39 -12.79 8.54
C PRO A 39 18.01 -12.30 8.10
N ILE A 40 17.89 -10.99 7.87
CA ILE A 40 16.62 -10.35 7.48
C ILE A 40 16.05 -11.02 6.22
N GLY A 41 14.78 -11.43 6.26
CA GLY A 41 14.10 -12.13 5.17
C GLY A 41 14.27 -13.66 5.19
N TYR A 42 14.83 -14.22 6.26
CA TYR A 42 14.93 -15.66 6.50
C TYR A 42 14.25 -16.06 7.81
N TRP A 43 13.78 -17.30 7.88
CA TRP A 43 13.13 -17.89 9.06
C TRP A 43 13.81 -19.22 9.43
N PRO A 44 13.93 -19.56 10.72
CA PRO A 44 14.45 -20.85 11.13
C PRO A 44 13.51 -22.01 10.73
N THR A 45 14.10 -23.12 10.31
CA THR A 45 13.39 -24.38 10.06
C THR A 45 12.78 -24.91 11.36
N ALA A 46 11.76 -25.79 11.31
CA ALA A 46 11.15 -26.39 12.50
C ALA A 46 12.16 -27.04 13.46
N ASN A 47 13.24 -27.60 12.91
CA ASN A 47 14.34 -28.22 13.67
C ASN A 47 15.41 -27.20 14.14
N ARG A 48 15.25 -25.91 13.81
CA ARG A 48 16.16 -24.79 14.13
C ARG A 48 17.63 -25.03 13.78
N THR A 49 17.90 -25.81 12.73
CA THR A 49 19.26 -26.10 12.24
C THR A 49 19.69 -25.24 11.07
N ALA A 50 18.73 -24.69 10.32
CA ALA A 50 19.00 -23.90 9.13
C ALA A 50 17.95 -22.81 8.95
N CYS A 51 18.36 -21.69 8.34
CA CYS A 51 17.48 -20.61 7.94
C CYS A 51 17.02 -20.83 6.49
N TYR A 52 15.72 -20.72 6.23
CA TYR A 52 15.18 -20.72 4.87
C TYR A 52 14.64 -19.34 4.52
N LYS A 53 14.73 -18.96 3.24
CA LYS A 53 14.26 -17.66 2.76
C LYS A 53 12.73 -17.61 2.78
N LEU A 54 12.15 -16.57 3.36
CA LEU A 54 10.69 -16.38 3.27
C LEU A 54 10.33 -16.18 1.80
N LYS A 55 9.35 -16.95 1.33
CA LYS A 55 8.78 -16.77 -0.01
C LYS A 55 7.94 -15.50 0.00
N GLU A 56 8.20 -14.61 -0.94
CA GLU A 56 7.40 -13.41 -1.17
C GLU A 56 5.96 -13.80 -1.50
N THR A 57 5.05 -13.67 -0.55
CA THR A 57 3.61 -13.78 -0.79
C THR A 57 3.14 -12.52 -1.48
N TYR A 58 2.85 -12.61 -2.78
CA TYR A 58 2.16 -11.55 -3.52
C TYR A 58 0.67 -11.88 -3.62
N ILE A 59 -0.15 -10.85 -3.79
CA ILE A 59 -1.58 -11.03 -4.02
C ILE A 59 -1.73 -11.73 -5.38
N GLU A 60 -2.32 -12.92 -5.38
CA GLU A 60 -2.64 -13.60 -6.62
C GLU A 60 -3.71 -12.81 -7.39
N LEU A 61 -3.43 -12.48 -8.65
CA LEU A 61 -4.33 -11.68 -9.50
C LEU A 61 -5.73 -12.32 -9.67
N LEU A 62 -5.84 -13.64 -9.49
CA LEU A 62 -7.10 -14.38 -9.54
C LEU A 62 -7.82 -14.48 -8.18
N SER A 63 -7.25 -13.92 -7.10
CA SER A 63 -7.95 -13.85 -5.82
C SER A 63 -9.10 -12.84 -5.87
N ILE A 64 -10.19 -13.11 -5.16
CA ILE A 64 -11.35 -12.20 -5.05
C ILE A 64 -10.91 -10.82 -4.54
N GLN A 65 -9.91 -10.80 -3.65
CA GLN A 65 -9.33 -9.58 -3.08
C GLN A 65 -8.68 -8.66 -4.13
N ALA A 66 -8.12 -9.23 -5.21
CA ALA A 66 -7.59 -8.47 -6.34
C ALA A 66 -8.66 -8.14 -7.38
N LEU A 67 -9.58 -9.08 -7.65
CA LEU A 67 -10.55 -8.94 -8.73
C LEU A 67 -11.54 -7.78 -8.49
N VAL A 68 -12.04 -7.65 -7.25
CA VAL A 68 -13.00 -6.59 -6.87
C VAL A 68 -12.45 -5.18 -7.17
N PRO A 69 -11.27 -4.77 -6.65
CA PRO A 69 -10.73 -3.44 -6.94
C PRO A 69 -10.38 -3.25 -8.42
N ILE A 70 -9.92 -4.30 -9.13
CA ILE A 70 -9.66 -4.22 -10.58
C ILE A 70 -10.95 -3.86 -11.34
N CYS A 71 -12.03 -4.60 -11.10
CA CYS A 71 -13.31 -4.37 -11.77
C CYS A 71 -13.85 -2.97 -11.47
N LEU A 72 -13.82 -2.56 -10.20
CA LEU A 72 -14.26 -1.22 -9.80
C LEU A 72 -13.44 -0.11 -10.47
N SER A 73 -12.12 -0.28 -10.55
CA SER A 73 -11.26 0.71 -11.19
C SER A 73 -11.44 0.77 -12.70
N ILE A 74 -11.70 -0.35 -13.38
CA ILE A 74 -12.01 -0.34 -14.82
C ILE A 74 -13.34 0.38 -15.08
N VAL A 75 -14.39 0.02 -14.35
CA VAL A 75 -15.72 0.65 -14.49
C VAL A 75 -15.65 2.14 -14.14
N GLY A 76 -14.96 2.48 -13.05
CA GLY A 76 -14.74 3.86 -12.61
C GLY A 76 -14.00 4.69 -13.65
N ASN A 77 -12.96 4.13 -14.28
CA ASN A 77 -12.23 4.80 -15.37
C ASN A 77 -13.12 5.07 -16.58
N ILE A 78 -13.87 4.07 -17.04
CA ILE A 78 -14.79 4.22 -18.19
C ILE A 78 -15.83 5.31 -17.90
N LEU A 79 -16.44 5.28 -16.72
CA LEU A 79 -17.43 6.28 -16.30
C LEU A 79 -16.81 7.69 -16.22
N THR A 80 -15.61 7.80 -15.66
CA THR A 80 -14.90 9.08 -15.53
C THR A 80 -14.58 9.67 -16.90
N LEU A 81 -14.07 8.86 -17.83
CA LEU A 81 -13.80 9.27 -19.21
C LEU A 81 -15.08 9.70 -19.92
N PHE A 82 -16.17 8.95 -19.75
CA PHE A 82 -17.47 9.32 -20.29
C PHE A 82 -17.93 10.70 -19.79
N ILE A 83 -17.82 10.97 -18.48
CA ILE A 83 -18.14 12.27 -17.88
C ILE A 83 -17.24 13.36 -18.46
N VAL A 84 -15.93 13.13 -18.59
CA VAL A 84 -14.99 14.10 -19.19
C VAL A 84 -15.39 14.44 -20.63
N ILE A 85 -15.72 13.44 -21.45
CA ILE A 85 -16.17 13.63 -22.83
C ILE A 85 -17.48 14.43 -22.86
N LEU A 86 -18.43 14.12 -21.98
CA LEU A 86 -19.68 14.87 -21.87
C LEU A 86 -19.43 16.33 -21.49
N PHE A 87 -18.57 16.59 -20.51
CA PHE A 87 -18.20 17.94 -20.08
C PHE A 87 -17.50 18.72 -21.19
N TYR A 88 -16.65 18.05 -21.97
CA TYR A 88 -15.99 18.64 -23.13
C TYR A 88 -17.00 18.99 -24.22
N LYS A 89 -17.92 18.08 -24.57
CA LYS A 89 -18.95 18.31 -25.60
C LYS A 89 -20.02 19.31 -25.17
N LYS A 90 -20.39 19.34 -23.90
CA LYS A 90 -21.40 20.25 -23.31
C LYS A 90 -20.76 21.47 -22.64
N ARG A 91 -19.54 21.86 -23.07
CA ARG A 91 -18.77 22.99 -22.51
C ARG A 91 -19.55 24.32 -22.53
N GLU A 92 -20.51 24.46 -23.44
CA GLU A 92 -21.38 25.63 -23.61
C GLU A 92 -22.60 25.65 -22.66
N THR A 93 -22.93 24.54 -22.00
CA THR A 93 -24.10 24.50 -21.12
C THR A 93 -23.90 25.35 -19.85
N PRO A 94 -24.94 26.09 -19.41
CA PRO A 94 -24.83 27.04 -18.29
C PRO A 94 -24.40 26.39 -16.98
N VAL A 95 -24.74 25.10 -16.78
CA VAL A 95 -24.32 24.30 -15.62
C VAL A 95 -22.80 24.16 -15.53
N VAL A 96 -22.13 23.83 -16.64
CA VAL A 96 -20.67 23.66 -16.71
C VAL A 96 -19.95 25.01 -16.63
N LYS A 97 -20.57 26.08 -17.16
CA LYS A 97 -20.04 27.45 -17.10
C LYS A 97 -20.06 28.03 -15.68
N ALA A 98 -21.10 27.75 -14.89
CA ALA A 98 -21.23 28.23 -13.51
C ALA A 98 -20.30 27.52 -12.51
N SER A 99 -20.08 26.21 -12.70
CA SER A 99 -19.34 25.35 -11.74
C SER A 99 -17.81 25.53 -11.72
N GLY A 100 -17.22 26.41 -12.54
CA GLY A 100 -15.76 26.55 -12.64
C GLY A 100 -15.15 25.37 -13.38
N LYS A 101 -15.06 25.50 -14.71
CA LYS A 101 -14.65 24.44 -15.66
C LYS A 101 -13.36 23.74 -15.22
N GLU A 102 -12.35 24.55 -14.91
CA GLU A 102 -11.02 24.10 -14.48
C GLU A 102 -11.05 23.25 -13.21
N LEU A 103 -11.84 23.64 -12.20
CA LEU A 103 -11.96 22.92 -10.93
C LEU A 103 -12.58 21.53 -11.11
N CYS A 104 -13.60 21.41 -11.98
CA CYS A 104 -14.22 20.11 -12.27
C CYS A 104 -13.25 19.18 -13.02
N PHE A 105 -12.46 19.71 -13.97
CA PHE A 105 -11.43 18.93 -14.65
C PHE A 105 -10.33 18.46 -13.69
N ILE A 106 -9.86 19.32 -12.77
CA ILE A 106 -8.89 18.95 -11.74
C ILE A 106 -9.42 17.82 -10.84
N MET A 107 -10.69 17.92 -10.41
CA MET A 107 -11.33 16.90 -9.59
C MET A 107 -11.45 15.56 -10.33
N LEU A 108 -11.90 15.58 -11.59
CA LEU A 108 -12.02 14.37 -12.43
C LEU A 108 -10.63 13.76 -12.71
N ALA A 109 -9.60 14.57 -12.93
CA ALA A 109 -8.23 14.10 -13.10
C ALA A 109 -7.70 13.41 -11.84
N GLY A 110 -7.97 13.96 -10.65
CA GLY A 110 -7.62 13.31 -9.38
C GLY A 110 -8.30 11.95 -9.20
N ILE A 111 -9.60 11.86 -9.51
CA ILE A 111 -10.37 10.61 -9.46
C ILE A 111 -9.80 9.57 -10.44
N HIS A 112 -9.53 9.98 -11.68
CA HIS A 112 -8.94 9.11 -12.69
C HIS A 112 -7.57 8.58 -12.26
N LEU A 113 -6.71 9.46 -11.71
CA LEU A 113 -5.41 9.08 -11.18
C LEU A 113 -5.52 8.06 -10.03
N CYS A 114 -6.49 8.23 -9.12
CA CYS A 114 -6.73 7.27 -8.05
C CYS A 114 -7.13 5.88 -8.59
N TYR A 115 -7.99 5.81 -9.61
CA TYR A 115 -8.35 4.53 -10.23
C TYR A 115 -7.17 3.90 -10.98
N LEU A 116 -6.34 4.69 -11.65
CA LEU A 116 -5.12 4.20 -12.31
C LEU A 116 -4.13 3.64 -11.30
N MET A 117 -4.07 4.18 -10.08
CA MET A 117 -3.19 3.68 -9.03
C MET A 117 -3.55 2.30 -8.50
N THR A 118 -4.75 1.80 -8.74
CA THR A 118 -5.12 0.43 -8.36
C THR A 118 -4.24 -0.63 -9.03
N PHE A 119 -3.82 -0.42 -10.29
CA PHE A 119 -3.00 -1.38 -11.03
C PHE A 119 -1.58 -1.55 -10.47
N PRO A 120 -0.77 -0.48 -10.24
CA PRO A 120 0.58 -0.63 -9.68
C PRO A 120 0.59 -1.18 -8.24
N ILE A 121 -0.48 -0.99 -7.46
CA ILE A 121 -0.62 -1.60 -6.12
C ILE A 121 -0.71 -3.13 -6.21
N LEU A 122 -1.38 -3.66 -7.24
CA LEU A 122 -1.61 -5.09 -7.41
C LEU A 122 -0.48 -5.79 -8.16
N LEU A 123 0.37 -5.05 -8.88
CA LEU A 123 1.53 -5.60 -9.56
C LEU A 123 2.64 -5.97 -8.56
N LYS A 124 3.52 -6.90 -8.96
CA LYS A 124 4.66 -7.33 -8.14
C LYS A 124 5.46 -6.09 -7.66
N PRO A 125 5.76 -5.98 -6.36
CA PRO A 125 6.46 -4.83 -5.82
C PRO A 125 7.83 -4.67 -6.50
N ARG A 126 7.97 -3.56 -7.22
CA ARG A 126 9.23 -3.06 -7.78
C ARG A 126 9.45 -1.66 -7.22
N ILE A 127 10.71 -1.22 -7.13
CA ILE A 127 11.06 0.12 -6.61
C ILE A 127 10.25 1.21 -7.32
N LEU A 128 10.14 1.14 -8.66
CA LEU A 128 9.33 2.07 -9.45
C LEU A 128 7.85 2.05 -9.07
N ASN A 129 7.24 0.86 -8.94
CA ASN A 129 5.84 0.72 -8.57
C ASN A 129 5.58 1.30 -7.16
N CYS A 130 6.47 1.04 -6.20
CA CYS A 130 6.36 1.61 -4.85
C CYS A 130 6.42 3.14 -4.84
N VAL A 131 7.36 3.73 -5.60
CA VAL A 131 7.49 5.19 -5.69
C VAL A 131 6.25 5.81 -6.34
N VAL A 132 5.81 5.24 -7.47
CA VAL A 132 4.61 5.68 -8.19
C VAL A 132 3.39 5.60 -7.28
N GLN A 133 3.16 4.46 -6.64
CA GLN A 133 2.05 4.24 -5.70
C GLN A 133 2.04 5.28 -4.58
N ARG A 134 3.19 5.51 -3.93
CA ARG A 134 3.29 6.45 -2.80
C ARG A 134 2.98 7.88 -3.23
N LEU A 135 3.49 8.31 -4.36
CA LEU A 135 3.34 9.68 -4.82
C LEU A 135 1.94 9.92 -5.40
N GLY A 136 1.48 9.11 -6.34
CA GLY A 136 0.25 9.49 -7.06
C GLY A 136 -1.05 9.16 -6.33
N ILE A 137 -1.07 8.27 -5.33
CA ILE A 137 -2.22 8.21 -4.40
C ILE A 137 -2.32 9.53 -3.63
N GLY A 138 -1.21 10.00 -3.08
CA GLY A 138 -1.16 11.29 -2.37
C GLY A 138 -1.59 12.44 -3.27
N LEU A 139 -1.00 12.56 -4.46
CA LEU A 139 -1.34 13.60 -5.43
C LEU A 139 -2.82 13.54 -5.86
N GLY A 140 -3.36 12.34 -6.13
CA GLY A 140 -4.76 12.17 -6.54
C GLY A 140 -5.74 12.67 -5.48
N PHE A 141 -5.56 12.27 -4.23
CA PHE A 141 -6.38 12.76 -3.12
C PHE A 141 -6.20 14.26 -2.90
N SER A 142 -4.97 14.77 -2.91
CA SER A 142 -4.71 16.21 -2.75
C SER A 142 -5.41 17.05 -3.83
N MET A 143 -5.35 16.64 -5.10
CA MET A 143 -6.05 17.34 -6.19
C MET A 143 -7.57 17.34 -5.99
N MET A 144 -8.14 16.19 -5.63
CA MET A 144 -9.58 16.04 -5.40
C MET A 144 -10.06 16.92 -4.24
N TYR A 145 -9.40 16.85 -3.08
CA TYR A 145 -9.78 17.63 -1.91
C TYR A 145 -9.54 19.13 -2.10
N ALA A 146 -8.44 19.54 -2.76
CA ALA A 146 -8.18 20.95 -3.05
C ALA A 146 -9.27 21.57 -3.93
N ALA A 147 -9.70 20.85 -4.99
CA ALA A 147 -10.76 21.29 -5.87
C ALA A 147 -12.12 21.37 -5.14
N LEU A 148 -12.45 20.36 -4.34
CA LEU A 148 -13.67 20.34 -3.52
C LEU A 148 -13.70 21.50 -2.53
N LEU A 149 -12.63 21.69 -1.76
CA LEU A 149 -12.51 22.77 -0.78
C LEU A 149 -12.63 24.14 -1.45
N THR A 150 -12.00 24.32 -2.61
CA THR A 150 -12.08 25.60 -3.33
C THR A 150 -13.50 25.86 -3.83
N LYS A 151 -14.18 24.82 -4.35
CA LYS A 151 -15.58 24.93 -4.80
C LYS A 151 -16.51 25.28 -3.63
N THR A 152 -16.38 24.60 -2.50
CA THR A 152 -17.18 24.84 -1.29
C THR A 152 -16.92 26.23 -0.71
N ASN A 153 -15.66 26.66 -0.60
CA ASN A 153 -15.30 27.99 -0.10
C ASN A 153 -15.85 29.11 -0.98
N ARG A 154 -15.81 28.94 -2.31
CA ARG A 154 -16.41 29.92 -3.24
C ARG A 154 -17.91 30.05 -3.01
N ILE A 155 -18.62 28.95 -2.84
CA ILE A 155 -20.07 28.94 -2.58
C ILE A 155 -20.38 29.59 -1.23
N ALA A 156 -19.65 29.25 -0.18
CA ALA A 156 -19.81 29.84 1.15
C ALA A 156 -19.67 31.37 1.13
N ARG A 157 -18.66 31.91 0.43
CA ARG A 157 -18.47 33.35 0.27
C ARG A 157 -19.62 34.04 -0.47
N ILE A 158 -20.21 33.38 -1.47
CA ILE A 158 -21.38 33.93 -2.18
C ILE A 158 -22.56 34.09 -1.20
N PHE A 159 -22.89 33.05 -0.44
CA PHE A 159 -23.97 33.12 0.55
C PHE A 159 -23.70 34.15 1.66
N GLU A 160 -22.45 34.27 2.11
CA GLU A 160 -22.08 35.29 3.09
C GLU A 160 -22.24 36.71 2.54
N SER A 161 -21.85 36.93 1.28
CA SER A 161 -22.01 38.23 0.62
C SER A 161 -23.48 38.62 0.45
N THR A 162 -24.35 37.66 0.11
CA THR A 162 -25.80 37.90 -0.01
C THR A 162 -26.46 38.16 1.34
N LYS A 163 -25.95 37.60 2.45
CA LYS A 163 -26.48 37.85 3.80
C LYS A 163 -26.11 39.24 4.36
N LYS A 164 -25.00 39.82 3.89
CA LYS A 164 -24.54 41.16 4.30
C LYS A 164 -25.26 42.31 3.56
N GLN A 165 -26.07 41.98 2.56
CA GLN A 165 -26.81 42.92 1.71
C GLN A 165 -28.28 42.95 2.13
#